data_AF-A0A5E4F1A1-F1
#
_entry.id   AF-A0A5E4F1A1-F1
#
_cell.length_a   1.000
_cell.length_b   1.000
_cell.length_c   1.000
_cell.angle_alpha   90.00
_cell.angle_beta   90.00
_cell.angle_gamma   90.00
#
_symmetry.space_group_name_H-M   'P 1'
#
loop_
_entity.id
_entity.type
_entity.pdbx_description
1 polymer ?
#
loop_
_entity_poly.entity_id
_entity_poly.type
_entity_poly.pdbx_seq_one_letter_code
_entity_poly.pdbx_strand_id
1 'polypeptide(L)'
;MDTSNPAVFVNAELLRLYVGRRVRALIQVVRTEGGTVIGKSTDENQLVVKGSPPFPLTKFVEVIGIADGEKSIHADIWNNFGETIDTTTYNQLCQLANGDFKHLFV
;
A
#
# COMPACT_ATOMS: atom_id res chain seq x y z
N MET A 1 -15.01 -13.48 -3.19
CA MET A 1 -13.69 -12.83 -3.34
C MET A 1 -12.74 -13.56 -2.42
N ASP A 2 -11.66 -14.13 -2.94
CA ASP A 2 -10.73 -14.94 -2.15
C ASP A 2 -9.77 -14.03 -1.36
N THR A 3 -10.09 -13.78 -0.10
CA THR A 3 -9.26 -13.01 0.84
C THR A 3 -8.30 -13.89 1.64
N SER A 4 -8.18 -15.18 1.30
CA SER A 4 -7.28 -16.12 1.99
C SER A 4 -5.81 -15.94 1.60
N ASN A 5 -5.55 -15.26 0.48
CA ASN A 5 -4.20 -14.92 0.04
C ASN A 5 -3.66 -13.75 0.88
N PRO A 6 -2.40 -13.82 1.35
CA PRO A 6 -1.81 -12.74 2.10
C PRO A 6 -1.58 -11.52 1.23
N ALA A 7 -1.51 -10.39 1.92
CA ALA A 7 -1.39 -9.09 1.29
C ALA A 7 0.01 -8.93 0.71
N VAL A 8 0.10 -8.96 -0.63
CA VAL A 8 1.37 -8.80 -1.35
C VAL A 8 1.94 -7.41 -1.10
N PHE A 9 3.22 -7.31 -0.73
CA PHE A 9 3.92 -6.04 -0.61
C PHE A 9 4.04 -5.36 -1.97
N VAL A 10 3.56 -4.13 -2.11
CA VAL A 10 3.62 -3.39 -3.38
C VAL A 10 3.98 -1.93 -3.14
N ASN A 11 4.70 -1.35 -4.11
CA ASN A 11 4.77 0.10 -4.32
C ASN A 11 3.79 0.49 -5.46
N ALA A 12 3.77 1.75 -5.89
CA ALA A 12 2.80 2.18 -6.90
C ALA A 12 3.06 1.55 -8.28
N GLU A 13 4.32 1.37 -8.67
CA GLU A 13 4.67 0.74 -9.94
C GLU A 13 4.18 -0.72 -10.03
N LEU A 14 4.39 -1.49 -8.95
CA LEU A 14 4.04 -2.90 -8.86
C LEU A 14 2.52 -3.14 -8.71
N LEU A 15 1.78 -2.17 -8.16
CA LEU A 15 0.34 -2.31 -7.86
C LEU A 15 -0.48 -2.79 -9.06
N ARG A 16 -0.19 -2.29 -10.27
CA ARG A 16 -0.89 -2.65 -11.52
C ARG A 16 -0.89 -4.16 -11.82
N LEU A 17 0.11 -4.89 -11.31
CA LEU A 17 0.23 -6.34 -11.51
C LEU A 17 -0.71 -7.14 -10.60
N TYR A 18 -1.35 -6.47 -9.64
CA TYR A 18 -2.13 -7.08 -8.57
C TYR A 18 -3.58 -6.58 -8.51
N VAL A 19 -4.08 -5.93 -9.58
CA VAL A 19 -5.48 -5.51 -9.67
C VAL A 19 -6.42 -6.69 -9.38
N GLY A 20 -7.40 -6.47 -8.50
CA GLY A 20 -8.34 -7.48 -8.01
C GLY A 20 -7.82 -8.36 -6.87
N ARG A 21 -6.57 -8.17 -6.43
CA ARG A 21 -5.93 -8.97 -5.36
C ARG A 21 -5.71 -8.16 -4.09
N ARG A 22 -5.51 -8.88 -2.98
CA ARG A 22 -5.14 -8.29 -1.70
C ARG A 22 -3.67 -7.87 -1.71
N VAL A 23 -3.43 -6.60 -1.38
CA VAL A 23 -2.13 -5.95 -1.39
C VAL A 23 -1.89 -5.17 -0.10
N ARG A 24 -0.62 -4.89 0.16
CA ARG A 24 -0.13 -4.07 1.27
C ARG A 24 0.84 -3.02 0.73
N ALA A 25 0.63 -1.76 1.07
CA ALA A 25 1.49 -0.66 0.63
C ALA A 25 1.76 0.30 1.78
N LEU A 26 3.00 0.79 1.89
CA LEU A 26 3.35 1.93 2.71
C LEU A 26 3.18 3.21 1.89
N ILE A 27 2.46 4.18 2.44
CA ILE A 27 2.29 5.50 1.85
C ILE A 27 2.69 6.60 2.83
N GLN A 28 3.29 7.66 2.30
CA GLN A 28 3.31 8.96 2.95
C GLN A 28 1.99 9.67 2.65
N VAL A 29 1.24 10.06 3.68
CA VAL A 29 -0.01 10.82 3.53
C VAL A 29 0.32 12.21 2.97
N VAL A 30 -0.26 12.55 1.82
CA VAL A 30 -0.14 13.88 1.20
C VAL A 30 -1.35 14.72 1.55
N ARG A 31 -2.56 14.17 1.39
CA ARG A 31 -3.82 14.82 1.76
C ARG A 31 -4.97 13.81 1.89
N THR A 32 -6.01 14.21 2.61
CA THR A 32 -7.24 13.44 2.79
C THR A 32 -8.42 14.24 2.21
N GLU A 33 -9.19 13.62 1.32
CA GLU A 33 -10.31 14.22 0.58
C GLU A 33 -11.52 13.28 0.61
N GLY A 34 -12.59 13.65 1.32
CA GLY A 34 -13.90 12.96 1.23
C GLY A 34 -13.86 11.44 1.44
N GLY A 35 -13.08 10.95 2.41
CA GLY A 35 -12.92 9.51 2.68
C GLY A 35 -11.90 8.80 1.78
N THR A 36 -11.13 9.57 1.00
CA THR A 36 -10.00 9.07 0.22
C THR A 36 -8.71 9.72 0.73
N VAL A 37 -7.63 8.94 0.79
CA VAL A 37 -6.29 9.42 1.10
C VAL A 37 -5.47 9.40 -0.17
N ILE A 38 -4.92 10.56 -0.52
CA ILE A 38 -3.90 10.68 -1.55
C ILE A 38 -2.55 10.52 -0.86
N GLY A 39 -1.83 9.47 -1.26
CA GLY A 39 -0.54 9.12 -0.69
C GLY A 39 0.57 9.09 -1.74
N LYS A 40 1.80 9.22 -1.26
CA LYS A 40 3.01 8.97 -2.04
C LYS A 40 3.60 7.63 -1.61
N SER A 41 3.79 6.71 -2.54
CA SER A 41 4.34 5.39 -2.29
C SER A 41 5.87 5.45 -2.15
N THR A 42 6.50 4.32 -1.83
CA THR A 42 7.94 4.20 -1.55
C THR A 42 8.83 4.36 -2.78
N ASP A 43 8.23 4.32 -3.98
CA ASP A 43 8.84 4.65 -5.27
C ASP A 43 8.51 6.08 -5.72
N GLU A 44 8.08 6.93 -4.79
CA GLU A 44 7.76 8.35 -4.98
C GLU A 44 6.53 8.63 -5.86
N ASN A 45 5.90 7.59 -6.42
CA ASN A 45 4.71 7.68 -7.24
C ASN A 45 3.44 7.84 -6.38
N GLN A 46 2.42 8.46 -6.94
CA GLN A 46 1.16 8.71 -6.24
C GLN A 46 0.24 7.47 -6.23
N LEU A 47 -0.42 7.25 -5.09
CA LEU A 47 -1.50 6.29 -4.89
C LEU A 47 -2.75 6.95 -4.33
N VAL A 48 -3.91 6.38 -4.68
CA VAL A 48 -5.22 6.76 -4.17
C VAL A 48 -5.74 5.65 -3.28
N VAL A 49 -5.86 5.89 -1.99
CA VAL A 49 -6.36 4.90 -1.04
C VAL A 49 -7.77 5.28 -0.59
N LYS A 50 -8.75 4.45 -0.94
CA LYS A 50 -10.16 4.61 -0.57
C LYS A 50 -10.46 3.79 0.67
N GLY A 51 -11.42 4.21 1.47
CA GLY A 51 -11.93 3.44 2.60
C GLY A 51 -12.27 4.33 3.79
N SER A 52 -12.15 3.77 4.99
CA SER A 52 -12.42 4.49 6.23
C SER A 52 -11.13 4.62 7.05
N PRO A 53 -10.24 5.58 6.71
CA PRO A 53 -9.01 5.79 7.48
C PRO A 53 -9.31 6.17 8.93
N PRO A 54 -8.50 5.72 9.90
CA PRO A 54 -8.59 6.20 11.27
C PRO A 54 -8.23 7.69 11.34
N PHE A 55 -8.76 8.37 12.35
CA PHE A 55 -8.43 9.76 12.63
C PHE A 55 -7.84 9.87 14.06
N PRO A 56 -6.63 10.42 14.24
CA PRO A 56 -5.74 10.99 13.21
C PRO A 56 -4.91 9.94 12.44
N LEU A 57 -4.52 10.27 11.21
CA LEU A 57 -3.47 9.57 10.46
C LEU A 57 -2.09 10.14 10.84
N THR A 58 -1.07 9.29 10.90
CA THR A 58 0.33 9.71 10.96
C THR A 58 0.86 10.04 9.56
N LYS A 59 2.05 10.66 9.46
CA LYS A 59 2.66 10.96 8.16
C LYS A 59 2.86 9.71 7.28
N PHE A 60 3.25 8.58 7.87
CA PHE A 60 3.38 7.31 7.16
C PHE A 60 2.35 6.31 7.64
N VAL A 61 1.71 5.61 6.71
CA VAL A 61 0.63 4.66 6.98
C VAL A 61 0.80 3.45 6.08
N GLU A 62 0.75 2.26 6.66
CA GLU A 62 0.62 1.02 5.90
C GLU A 62 -0.86 0.73 5.68
N VAL A 63 -1.25 0.52 4.43
CA VAL A 63 -2.62 0.21 4.05
C VAL A 63 -2.68 -1.21 3.49
N ILE A 64 -3.70 -1.95 3.89
CA ILE A 64 -3.96 -3.31 3.38
C ILE A 64 -5.38 -3.34 2.84
N GLY A 65 -5.52 -3.87 1.63
CA GLY A 65 -6.82 -3.97 0.97
C GLY A 65 -6.73 -4.51 -0.43
N ILE A 66 -7.75 -4.25 -1.24
CA ILE A 66 -7.82 -4.71 -2.62
C ILE A 66 -7.28 -3.64 -3.55
N ALA A 67 -6.37 -3.99 -4.45
CA ALA A 67 -6.01 -3.12 -5.57
C ALA A 67 -7.21 -3.02 -6.53
N ASP A 68 -7.96 -1.92 -6.49
CA ASP A 68 -9.17 -1.72 -7.30
C ASP A 68 -8.88 -0.96 -8.61
N GLY A 69 -7.62 -0.62 -8.86
CA GLY A 69 -7.12 -0.02 -10.09
C GLY A 69 -5.58 0.05 -10.11
N GLU A 70 -4.99 0.56 -11.19
CA GLU A 70 -3.53 0.60 -11.37
C GLU A 70 -2.80 1.47 -10.33
N LYS A 71 -3.50 2.45 -9.77
CA LYS A 71 -2.97 3.41 -8.77
C LYS A 71 -3.90 3.56 -7.57
N SER A 72 -4.80 2.60 -7.36
CA SER A 72 -5.80 2.71 -6.30
C SER A 72 -5.98 1.43 -5.50
N ILE A 73 -6.16 1.62 -4.18
CA ILE A 73 -6.36 0.56 -3.20
C ILE A 73 -7.65 0.89 -2.45
N HIS A 74 -8.56 -0.07 -2.36
CA HIS A 74 -9.69 -0.04 -1.43
C HIS A 74 -9.27 -0.73 -0.13
N ALA A 75 -8.90 0.06 0.88
CA ALA A 75 -8.27 -0.41 2.11
C ALA A 75 -9.30 -0.70 3.22
N ASP A 76 -9.19 -1.90 3.79
CA ASP A 76 -9.93 -2.34 4.98
C ASP A 76 -9.08 -2.27 6.27
N ILE A 77 -7.75 -2.21 6.16
CA ILE A 77 -6.84 -2.06 7.30
C ILE A 77 -5.90 -0.88 7.07
N TRP A 78 -5.70 -0.10 8.13
CA TRP A 78 -4.86 1.09 8.16
C TRP A 78 -3.99 1.05 9.42
N ASN A 79 -2.68 0.95 9.25
CA ASN A 79 -1.72 0.92 10.35
C ASN A 79 -0.91 2.22 10.34
N ASN A 80 -0.99 3.02 11.39
CA ASN A 80 -0.16 4.21 11.54
C ASN A 80 1.29 3.80 11.84
N PHE A 81 2.22 4.20 10.98
CA PHE A 81 3.65 3.90 11.09
C PHE A 81 4.46 5.08 11.68
N GLY A 82 3.80 6.20 11.98
CA GLY A 82 4.44 7.36 12.61
C GLY A 82 5.02 8.36 11.61
N GLU A 83 5.98 9.14 12.10
CA GLU A 83 6.53 10.31 11.39
C GLU A 83 7.81 10.02 10.61
N THR A 84 8.50 8.92 10.93
CA THR A 84 9.79 8.55 10.34
C THR A 84 9.85 7.07 10.03
N ILE A 85 10.16 6.73 8.79
CA ILE A 85 10.44 5.38 8.31
C ILE A 85 11.41 5.46 7.13
N ASP A 86 12.26 4.45 6.98
CA ASP A 86 13.10 4.30 5.80
C ASP A 86 12.28 3.71 4.63
N THR A 87 11.81 4.59 3.75
CA THR A 87 11.06 4.22 2.55
C THR A 87 11.92 3.49 1.52
N THR A 88 13.25 3.65 1.54
CA THR A 88 14.15 2.96 0.62
C THR A 88 14.19 1.48 0.95
N THR A 89 14.37 1.15 2.24
CA THR A 89 14.35 -0.24 2.71
C THR A 89 12.99 -0.90 2.46
N TYR A 90 11.88 -0.19 2.71
CA TYR A 90 10.54 -0.72 2.40
C TYR A 90 10.35 -0.93 0.89
N ASN A 91 10.85 -0.03 0.04
CA ASN A 91 10.77 -0.20 -1.41
C ASN A 91 11.56 -1.45 -1.87
N GLN A 92 12.74 -1.69 -1.29
CA GLN A 92 13.52 -2.91 -1.55
C GLN A 92 12.76 -4.17 -1.14
N LEU A 93 12.03 -4.15 -0.02
CA LEU A 93 11.15 -5.25 0.38
C LEU A 93 10.05 -5.50 -0.67
N CYS A 94 9.43 -4.45 -1.21
CA CYS A 94 8.47 -4.58 -2.30
C CYS A 94 9.12 -5.25 -3.52
N GLN A 95 10.31 -4.85 -3.93
CA GLN A 95 11.00 -5.47 -5.07
C GLN A 95 11.38 -6.93 -4.80
N LEU A 96 11.91 -7.23 -3.60
CA LEU A 96 12.28 -8.58 -3.19
C LEU A 96 11.08 -9.53 -3.19
N ALA A 97 9.95 -9.10 -2.63
CA ALA A 97 8.72 -9.87 -2.56
C ALA A 97 8.04 -10.10 -3.92
N ASN A 98 8.45 -9.36 -4.95
CA ASN A 98 7.90 -9.44 -6.30
C ASN A 98 8.88 -9.96 -7.35
N GLY A 99 10.15 -10.15 -6.98
CA GLY A 99 11.19 -10.70 -7.83
C GLY A 99 11.43 -12.20 -7.59
N ASP A 100 12.70 -12.60 -7.63
CA ASP A 100 13.12 -14.01 -7.57
C ASP A 100 12.67 -14.73 -6.29
N PHE A 101 12.49 -13.98 -5.20
CA PHE A 101 12.11 -14.52 -3.89
C PHE A 101 10.61 -14.51 -3.64
N LYS A 102 9.77 -14.17 -4.63
CA LYS A 102 8.30 -14.12 -4.49
C LYS A 102 7.68 -15.38 -3.88
N HIS A 103 8.27 -16.55 -4.16
CA HIS A 103 7.82 -17.83 -3.62
C HIS A 103 7.95 -17.96 -2.08
N LEU A 104 8.73 -17.09 -1.44
CA LEU A 104 8.87 -17.00 0.03
C LEU A 104 7.81 -16.08 0.66
N PHE A 105 7.12 -15.28 -0.15
CA PHE A 105 6.05 -14.36 0.27
C PHE A 105 4.71 -14.96 -0.18
N VAL A 106 4.37 -16.10 0.43
CA VAL A 106 3.13 -16.85 0.22
C VAL A 106 2.01 -16.37 1.08
#